data_AF-A0A358SQG2-F1
#
_entry.id   AF-A0A358SQG2-F1
#
_cell.length_a   1.000
_cell.length_b   1.000
_cell.length_c   1.000
_cell.angle_alpha   90.00
_cell.angle_beta   90.00
_cell.angle_gamma   90.00
#
_symmetry.space_group_name_H-M   'P 1'
#
loop_
_entity.id
_entity.type
_entity.pdbx_description
1 polymer ?
#
loop_
_entity_poly.entity_id
_entity_poly.type
_entity_poly.pdbx_seq_one_letter_code
_entity_poly.pdbx_strand_id
1 'polypeptide(L)'
;MSDAQLGELIPAEAQAKLIEAGRLPKGAPADELRQMLVRMNANFRDKAPLSAADAATVILDGVRSGAWRILVGDDARKLDAAVRAKPGAAYDYAELFSLLAEQPTAGSPER
;
A
#
# COMPACT_ATOMS: atom_id res chain seq x y z
N MET A 1 -17.25 1.26 -16.94
CA MET A 1 -17.75 0.59 -15.73
C MET A 1 -19.18 1.01 -15.52
N SER A 2 -20.08 0.06 -15.27
CA SER A 2 -21.44 0.35 -14.82
C SER A 2 -21.47 0.70 -13.33
N ASP A 3 -22.58 1.22 -12.84
CA ASP A 3 -22.74 1.60 -11.42
C ASP A 3 -22.78 0.37 -10.51
N ALA A 4 -23.31 -0.76 -10.99
CA ALA A 4 -23.26 -2.04 -10.27
C ALA A 4 -21.81 -2.51 -10.08
N GLN A 5 -20.99 -2.46 -11.13
CA GLN A 5 -19.56 -2.79 -11.04
C GLN A 5 -18.80 -1.83 -10.13
N LEU A 6 -19.23 -0.57 -10.08
CA LEU A 6 -18.64 0.45 -9.20
C LEU A 6 -18.94 0.16 -7.72
N GLY A 7 -20.15 -0.27 -7.41
CA GLY A 7 -20.55 -0.68 -6.06
C GLY A 7 -19.85 -1.95 -5.58
N GLU A 8 -19.56 -2.90 -6.48
CA GLU A 8 -18.75 -4.08 -6.16
C GLU A 8 -17.29 -3.70 -5.91
N LEU A 9 -16.72 -2.81 -6.73
CA LEU A 9 -15.32 -2.41 -6.60
C LEU A 9 -15.08 -1.51 -5.38
N ILE A 10 -16.04 -0.64 -5.05
CA ILE A 10 -16.02 0.18 -3.84
C ILE A 10 -17.32 -0.02 -3.05
N PRO A 11 -17.37 -1.04 -2.17
CA PRO A 11 -18.49 -1.27 -1.28
C PRO A 11 -18.80 -0.04 -0.40
N ALA A 12 -20.03 0.03 0.12
CA ALA A 12 -20.49 1.18 0.90
C ALA A 12 -19.59 1.50 2.10
N GLU A 13 -19.03 0.48 2.75
CA GLU A 13 -18.10 0.62 3.88
C GLU A 13 -16.77 1.26 3.43
N ALA A 14 -16.29 0.90 2.24
CA ALA A 14 -15.09 1.51 1.66
C ALA A 14 -15.34 2.97 1.26
N GLN A 15 -16.53 3.27 0.72
CA GLN A 15 -16.92 4.66 0.44
C GLN A 15 -16.98 5.49 1.72
N ALA A 16 -17.53 4.94 2.81
CA ALA A 16 -17.57 5.62 4.10
C ALA A 16 -16.16 5.97 4.62
N LYS A 17 -15.20 5.05 4.51
CA LYS A 17 -13.80 5.32 4.87
C LYS A 17 -13.15 6.38 4.00
N LEU A 18 -13.44 6.41 2.70
CA LEU A 18 -12.94 7.46 1.81
C LEU A 18 -13.53 8.83 2.13
N ILE A 19 -14.79 8.88 2.57
CA ILE A 19 -15.44 10.11 3.05
C ILE A 19 -14.79 10.59 4.34
N GLU A 20 -14.60 9.69 5.31
CA GLU A 20 -13.92 9.99 6.58
C GLU A 20 -12.49 10.51 6.37
N ALA A 21 -11.76 9.91 5.42
CA ALA A 21 -10.41 10.34 5.04
C ALA A 21 -10.37 11.63 4.19
N GLY A 22 -11.52 12.26 3.91
CA GLY A 22 -11.63 13.47 3.09
C GLY A 22 -11.26 13.26 1.61
N ARG A 23 -11.25 12.01 1.14
CA ARG A 23 -10.89 11.63 -0.24
C ARG A 23 -12.10 11.53 -1.17
N LEU A 24 -13.31 11.52 -0.62
CA LEU A 24 -14.57 11.50 -1.35
C LEU A 24 -15.61 12.41 -0.66
N PRO A 25 -16.35 13.27 -1.38
CA PRO A 25 -17.42 14.04 -0.78
C PRO A 25 -18.62 13.15 -0.44
N LYS A 26 -19.36 13.53 0.61
CA LYS A 26 -20.58 12.82 1.02
C LYS A 26 -21.65 12.96 -0.06
N GLY A 27 -22.19 11.84 -0.54
CA GLY A 27 -23.19 11.82 -1.60
C GLY A 27 -22.62 12.05 -3.00
N ALA A 28 -21.31 11.84 -3.20
CA ALA A 28 -20.68 11.93 -4.51
C ALA A 28 -21.41 11.06 -5.56
N PRO A 29 -21.69 11.59 -6.76
CA PRO A 29 -22.30 10.81 -7.83
C PRO A 29 -21.34 9.73 -8.34
N ALA A 30 -21.89 8.68 -8.96
CA ALA A 30 -21.12 7.54 -9.46
C ALA A 30 -19.96 7.95 -10.42
N ASP A 31 -20.17 8.97 -11.26
CA ASP A 31 -19.13 9.46 -12.16
C ASP A 31 -17.93 10.09 -11.44
N GLU A 32 -18.16 10.73 -10.28
CA GLU A 32 -17.07 11.29 -9.47
C GLU A 32 -16.23 10.18 -8.85
N LEU A 33 -16.86 9.11 -8.36
CA LEU A 33 -16.16 7.91 -7.89
C LEU A 33 -15.32 7.27 -9.02
N ARG A 34 -15.86 7.19 -10.25
CA ARG A 34 -15.08 6.69 -11.41
C ARG A 34 -13.88 7.57 -11.69
N GLN A 35 -14.04 8.89 -11.69
CA GLN A 35 -12.93 9.82 -11.91
C GLN A 35 -11.87 9.75 -10.79
N MET A 36 -12.30 9.54 -9.55
CA MET A 36 -11.40 9.31 -8.43
C MET A 36 -10.58 8.03 -8.64
N LEU A 37 -11.22 6.92 -9.03
CA LEU A 37 -10.53 5.66 -9.34
C LEU A 37 -9.49 5.80 -10.44
N VAL A 38 -9.83 6.49 -11.53
CA VAL A 38 -8.88 6.76 -12.63
C VAL A 38 -7.67 7.54 -12.11
N ARG A 39 -7.89 8.57 -11.29
CA ARG A 39 -6.83 9.37 -10.66
C ARG A 39 -6.00 8.54 -9.67
N MET A 40 -6.62 7.69 -8.86
CA MET A 40 -5.92 6.81 -7.93
C MET A 40 -5.04 5.81 -8.68
N ASN A 41 -5.54 5.21 -9.76
CA ASN A 41 -4.76 4.27 -10.56
C ASN A 41 -3.56 4.94 -11.23
N ALA A 42 -3.75 6.12 -11.85
CA ALA A 42 -2.65 6.89 -12.42
C ALA A 42 -1.61 7.26 -11.36
N ASN A 43 -2.04 7.78 -10.20
CA ASN A 43 -1.13 8.06 -9.09
C ASN A 43 -0.43 6.81 -8.56
N PHE A 44 -1.11 5.67 -8.46
CA PHE A 44 -0.49 4.43 -8.01
C PHE A 44 0.62 3.97 -8.96
N ARG A 45 0.37 4.07 -10.28
CA ARG A 45 1.36 3.76 -11.31
C ARG A 45 2.53 4.75 -11.32
N ASP A 46 2.24 6.04 -11.28
CA ASP A 46 3.21 7.10 -11.58
C ASP A 46 3.94 7.61 -10.32
N LYS A 47 3.37 7.43 -9.14
CA LYS A 47 3.93 7.85 -7.84
C LYS A 47 4.33 6.69 -6.95
N ALA A 48 4.37 5.47 -7.47
CA ALA A 48 4.99 4.36 -6.76
C ALA A 48 6.44 4.73 -6.39
N PRO A 49 6.84 4.66 -5.11
CA PRO A 49 8.21 4.99 -4.70
C PRO A 49 9.27 4.07 -5.34
N LEU A 50 8.87 2.86 -5.73
CA LEU A 50 9.69 1.90 -6.44
C LEU A 50 9.13 1.71 -7.86
N SER A 51 9.94 1.98 -8.88
CA SER A 51 9.55 1.76 -10.26
C SER A 51 9.52 0.27 -10.61
N ALA A 52 8.78 -0.10 -11.66
CA ALA A 52 8.74 -1.49 -12.14
C ALA A 52 10.12 -2.00 -12.59
N ALA A 53 10.95 -1.14 -13.20
CA ALA A 53 12.29 -1.51 -13.64
C ALA A 53 13.24 -1.75 -12.45
N ASP A 54 13.16 -0.90 -11.42
CA ASP A 54 13.96 -1.07 -10.21
C ASP A 54 13.52 -2.31 -9.43
N ALA A 55 12.22 -2.57 -9.34
CA ALA A 55 11.69 -3.78 -8.73
C ALA A 55 12.20 -5.04 -9.45
N ALA A 56 12.18 -5.05 -10.79
CA ALA A 56 12.73 -6.16 -11.57
C ALA A 56 14.22 -6.37 -11.32
N THR A 57 14.99 -5.29 -11.20
CA THR A 57 16.42 -5.35 -10.87
C THR A 57 16.65 -6.00 -9.52
N VAL A 58 15.95 -5.56 -8.46
CA VAL A 58 16.04 -6.15 -7.11
C VAL A 58 15.75 -7.65 -7.14
N ILE A 59 14.71 -8.06 -7.88
CA ILE A 59 14.32 -9.46 -7.98
C ILE A 59 15.39 -10.28 -8.69
N LEU A 60 15.83 -9.84 -9.87
CA LEU A 60 16.77 -10.59 -10.70
C LEU A 60 18.15 -10.70 -10.05
N ASP A 61 18.62 -9.65 -9.37
CA ASP A 61 19.89 -9.67 -8.64
C ASP A 61 19.81 -10.58 -7.40
N GLY A 62 18.67 -10.55 -6.69
CA GLY A 62 18.38 -11.48 -5.60
C GLY A 62 18.40 -12.95 -6.05
N VAL A 63 17.75 -13.26 -7.17
CA VAL A 63 17.76 -14.62 -7.74
C VAL A 63 19.17 -15.02 -8.19
N ARG A 64 19.88 -14.14 -8.91
CA ARG A 64 21.24 -14.40 -9.41
C ARG A 64 22.22 -14.69 -8.28
N SER A 65 22.09 -13.99 -7.16
CA SER A 65 22.94 -14.18 -5.98
C SER A 65 22.55 -15.39 -5.11
N GLY A 66 21.44 -16.07 -5.43
CA GLY A 66 20.92 -17.17 -4.62
C GLY A 66 20.34 -16.71 -3.27
N ALA A 67 19.92 -15.44 -3.18
CA ALA A 67 19.31 -14.91 -1.97
C ALA A 67 18.00 -15.66 -1.67
N TRP A 68 17.91 -16.26 -0.48
CA TRP A 68 16.71 -16.99 -0.08
C TRP A 68 15.51 -16.05 0.15
N ARG A 69 15.79 -14.79 0.49
CA ARG A 69 14.79 -13.75 0.74
C ARG A 69 15.11 -12.53 -0.11
N ILE A 70 14.12 -12.11 -0.89
CA ILE A 70 14.18 -10.94 -1.75
C ILE A 70 13.09 -9.98 -1.27
N LEU A 71 13.48 -8.81 -0.78
CA LEU A 71 12.56 -7.80 -0.23
C LEU A 71 12.42 -6.65 -1.22
N VAL A 72 11.26 -6.59 -1.88
CA VAL A 72 10.98 -5.62 -2.93
C VAL A 72 10.19 -4.46 -2.33
N GLY A 73 10.83 -3.29 -2.24
CA GLY A 73 10.26 -2.09 -1.62
C GLY A 73 10.55 -1.96 -0.12
N ASP A 74 10.38 -0.73 0.39
CA ASP A 74 10.64 -0.41 1.80
C ASP A 74 9.65 -1.05 2.75
N ASP A 75 8.37 -1.14 2.35
CA ASP A 75 7.33 -1.73 3.19
C ASP A 75 7.60 -3.23 3.44
N ALA A 76 8.09 -3.96 2.42
CA ALA A 76 8.50 -5.34 2.58
C ALA A 76 9.66 -5.49 3.57
N ARG A 77 10.62 -4.54 3.57
CA ARG A 77 11.72 -4.52 4.55
C ARG A 77 11.24 -4.29 5.97
N LYS A 78 10.35 -3.31 6.16
CA LYS A 78 9.77 -3.00 7.48
C LYS A 78 8.93 -4.16 8.00
N LEU A 79 8.12 -4.77 7.14
CA LEU A 79 7.29 -5.91 7.50
C LEU A 79 8.13 -7.13 7.88
N ASP A 80 9.16 -7.46 7.09
CA ASP A 80 10.08 -8.55 7.43
C ASP A 80 10.78 -8.30 8.78
N ALA A 81 11.20 -7.06 9.05
CA ALA A 81 11.80 -6.70 10.34
C ALA A 81 10.80 -6.86 11.50
N ALA A 82 9.57 -6.37 11.36
CA ALA A 82 8.53 -6.47 12.39
C ALA A 82 8.17 -7.93 12.70
N VAL A 83 7.98 -8.76 11.66
CA VAL A 83 7.67 -10.19 11.83
C VAL A 83 8.83 -10.92 12.50
N ARG A 84 10.09 -10.60 12.17
CA ARG A 84 11.24 -11.20 12.86
C ARG A 84 11.37 -10.76 14.31
N ALA A 85 11.01 -9.52 14.62
CA ALA A 85 11.02 -9.00 15.99
C ALA A 85 9.93 -9.65 16.85
N LYS A 86 8.75 -9.89 16.29
CA LYS A 86 7.63 -10.56 16.98
C LYS A 86 6.87 -11.50 16.04
N PRO A 87 7.30 -12.76 15.89
CA PRO A 87 6.71 -13.70 14.92
C PRO A 87 5.21 -13.96 15.14
N GLY A 88 4.75 -13.96 16.39
CA GLY A 88 3.34 -14.14 16.72
C GLY A 88 2.43 -13.05 16.16
N ALA A 89 2.93 -11.82 16.03
CA ALA A 89 2.17 -10.70 15.49
C ALA A 89 1.79 -10.92 14.01
N ALA A 90 2.46 -11.81 13.28
CA ALA A 90 2.06 -12.15 11.91
C ALA A 90 0.61 -12.68 11.80
N TYR A 91 0.03 -13.15 12.91
CA TYR A 91 -1.35 -13.66 12.98
C TYR A 91 -2.35 -12.68 13.61
N ASP A 92 -1.89 -11.50 14.04
CA ASP A 92 -2.73 -10.40 14.51
C ASP A 92 -2.31 -9.10 13.80
N TYR A 93 -3.10 -8.70 12.81
CA TYR A 93 -2.80 -7.52 12.01
C TYR A 93 -2.82 -6.22 12.82
N ALA A 94 -3.68 -6.09 13.83
CA ALA A 94 -3.71 -4.89 14.65
C ALA A 94 -2.39 -4.75 15.44
N GLU A 95 -1.91 -5.85 16.00
CA GLU A 95 -0.63 -5.90 16.69
C GLU A 95 0.54 -5.64 15.71
N LEU A 96 0.57 -6.31 14.56
CA LEU A 96 1.63 -6.17 13.56
C LEU A 96 1.77 -4.74 13.05
N PHE A 97 0.65 -4.09 12.73
CA PHE A 97 0.68 -2.72 12.23
C PHE A 97 1.00 -1.70 13.34
N SER A 98 0.66 -1.99 14.60
CA SER A 98 1.12 -1.17 15.73
C SER A 98 2.64 -1.16 15.84
N LEU A 99 3.29 -2.32 15.70
CA LEU A 99 4.75 -2.43 15.68
C LEU A 99 5.39 -1.64 14.51
N LEU A 100 4.71 -1.56 13.36
CA LEU A 100 5.20 -0.80 12.20
C LEU A 100 5.08 0.71 12.39
N ALA A 101 4.11 1.17 13.17
CA ALA A 101 3.91 2.59 13.49
C ALA A 101 4.91 3.09 14.55
N GLU A 102 5.39 2.20 15.43
CA GLU A 102 6.34 2.52 16.51
C GLU A 102 7.80 2.59 16.05
N GLN A 103 8.11 2.12 14.84
CA GLN A 103 9.48 2.20 14.29
C GLN A 103 9.77 3.62 13.79
N PRO A 104 10.83 4.30 14.28
CA PRO A 104 11.21 5.59 13.73
C PRO A 104 11.55 5.43 12.24
N THR A 105 10.97 6.28 11.40
CA THR A 105 11.33 6.37 10.00
C THR A 105 12.81 6.77 9.91
N ALA A 106 13.70 5.79 9.69
CA ALA A 106 15.07 6.05 9.32
C ALA A 106 15.06 6.75 7.94
N GLY A 107 14.98 8.09 7.95
CA GLY A 107 14.86 8.85 6.71
C GLY A 107 14.31 10.28 6.82
N SER A 108 14.30 10.93 7.99
CA SER A 108 14.28 12.40 7.99
C SER A 108 15.71 12.90 7.79
N PRO A 109 16.09 13.45 6.63
CA PRO A 109 17.29 14.26 6.58
C PRO A 109 17.02 15.51 7.40
N GLU A 110 17.87 15.77 8.39
CA GLU A 110 17.98 17.07 9.03
C GLU A 110 18.10 18.14 7.94
N ARG A 111 17.14 19.07 7.88
CA ARG A 111 17.34 20.47 7.51
C ARG A 111 16.28 21.35 8.17
#